data_AF-A0AAD4YVR8-F1
#
_entry.id   AF-A0AAD4YVR8-F1
#
_cell.length_a   1.000
_cell.length_b   1.000
_cell.length_c   1.000
_cell.angle_alpha   90.00
_cell.angle_beta   90.00
_cell.angle_gamma   90.00
#
_symmetry.space_group_name_H-M   'P 1'
#
loop_
_entity.id
_entity.type
_entity.pdbx_description
1 polymer ?
#
loop_
_entity_poly.entity_id
_entity_poly.type
_entity_poly.pdbx_seq_one_letter_code
_entity_poly.pdbx_strand_id
1 'polypeptide(L)'
;MFTLRAAVMWTVNDFPAYAMVSGWSTKGYMACPVCKEDVTSGWHAGKVCYLGHQRWLPWDHEWREKDKEFDENTERRLRPREWSGDEILEQLNRLDFAPFGKTVSRTRPSTHLNWTHKPMFFELPYWSKLKLRHNLDVLHVEKNVFDTLVGTILDIEGKTKDTIKARLDLERMGIRRGLWMNRDSDKARRDLAFFSMKPNDKKEFLKFVSSVKFPDGYASNIARCVNVDGGKFTGLKSHDCHVFMQRLLPMGIRHLLSEDVVKPIM
;
A
#
# COMPACT_ATOMS: atom_id res chain seq x y z
N MET A 1 -31.56 27.90 26.20
CA MET A 1 -30.12 27.55 26.13
C MET A 1 -30.04 26.03 26.10
N PHE A 2 -29.50 25.43 25.04
CA PHE A 2 -29.34 23.96 24.97
C PHE A 2 -27.88 23.60 25.24
N THR A 3 -27.66 22.48 25.93
CA THR A 3 -26.31 21.95 26.17
C THR A 3 -25.91 21.08 24.98
N LEU A 4 -25.00 21.59 24.15
CA LEU A 4 -24.36 20.78 23.11
C LEU A 4 -23.29 19.88 23.74
N ARG A 5 -23.33 18.59 23.42
CA ARG A 5 -22.27 17.63 23.74
C ARG A 5 -21.69 17.09 22.43
N ALA A 6 -20.37 17.02 22.34
CA ALA A 6 -19.67 16.47 21.21
C ALA A 6 -18.73 15.34 21.66
N ALA A 7 -18.62 14.30 20.83
CA ALA A 7 -17.68 13.21 21.03
C ALA A 7 -16.96 12.91 19.71
N VAL A 8 -15.68 12.59 19.78
CA VAL A 8 -14.87 12.18 18.63
C VAL A 8 -14.96 10.67 18.52
N MET A 9 -15.57 10.16 17.44
CA MET A 9 -15.73 8.72 17.25
C MET A 9 -14.49 8.07 16.64
N TRP A 10 -13.90 8.71 15.62
CA TRP A 10 -12.65 8.29 14.98
C TRP A 10 -12.09 9.44 14.14
N THR A 11 -10.83 9.31 13.74
CA THR A 11 -10.20 10.21 12.77
C THR A 11 -10.04 9.53 11.42
N VAL A 12 -10.23 10.23 10.29
CA VAL A 12 -9.92 9.73 8.94
C VAL A 12 -8.72 10.51 8.40
N ASN A 13 -7.62 9.83 8.10
CA ASN A 13 -6.37 10.49 7.70
C ASN A 13 -5.64 9.70 6.62
N ASP A 14 -4.84 10.38 5.81
CA ASP A 14 -3.83 9.70 5.01
C ASP A 14 -2.75 9.04 5.90
N PHE A 15 -1.92 8.17 5.32
CA PHE A 15 -0.93 7.42 6.10
C PHE A 15 0.13 8.32 6.77
N PRO A 16 0.62 9.41 6.14
CA PRO A 16 1.49 10.37 6.82
C PRO A 16 0.82 11.06 8.02
N ALA A 17 -0.40 11.59 7.88
CA ALA A 17 -1.10 12.24 8.98
C ALA A 17 -1.51 11.26 10.08
N TYR A 18 -1.69 9.97 9.75
CA TYR A 18 -1.87 8.92 10.76
C TYR A 18 -0.69 8.89 11.76
N ALA A 19 0.55 9.15 11.33
CA ALA A 19 1.66 9.24 12.28
C ALA A 19 1.46 10.32 13.35
N MET A 20 0.90 11.46 12.93
CA MET A 20 0.65 12.61 13.81
C MET A 20 -0.52 12.37 14.75
N VAL A 21 -1.61 11.75 14.29
CA VAL A 21 -2.77 11.52 15.17
C VAL A 21 -2.61 10.32 16.10
N SER A 22 -1.79 9.33 15.71
CA SER A 22 -1.60 8.11 16.50
C SER A 22 -0.38 8.15 17.40
N GLY A 23 0.59 9.02 17.14
CA GLY A 23 1.87 9.04 17.85
C GLY A 23 2.86 7.99 17.35
N TRP A 24 2.45 7.05 16.50
CA TRP A 24 3.32 6.00 15.96
C TRP A 24 3.92 6.43 14.62
N SER A 25 5.24 6.42 14.49
CA SER A 25 5.89 6.85 13.25
C SER A 25 5.55 5.93 12.08
N THR A 26 5.07 6.47 10.97
CA THR A 26 4.81 5.70 9.74
C THR A 26 6.04 5.56 8.83
N LYS A 27 7.24 5.72 9.39
CA LYS A 27 8.54 5.59 8.71
C LYS A 27 9.39 4.48 9.32
N GLY A 28 10.25 3.89 8.50
CA GLY A 28 11.21 2.84 8.90
C GLY A 28 10.58 1.46 8.97
N TYR A 29 11.31 0.50 9.55
CA TYR A 29 10.90 -0.91 9.58
C TYR A 29 9.63 -1.18 10.38
N MET A 30 9.24 -0.30 11.31
CA MET A 30 8.09 -0.45 12.20
C MET A 30 6.89 0.43 11.81
N ALA A 31 6.75 0.85 10.55
CA ALA A 31 5.80 1.89 10.18
C ALA A 31 4.31 1.60 10.42
N CYS A 32 3.90 0.33 10.53
CA CYS A 32 2.48 0.00 10.68
C CYS A 32 2.00 0.22 12.13
N PRO A 33 1.08 1.17 12.38
CA PRO A 33 0.57 1.42 13.75
C PRO A 33 -0.27 0.28 14.31
N VAL A 34 -0.78 -0.60 13.43
CA VAL A 34 -1.61 -1.75 13.79
C VAL A 34 -0.72 -2.94 14.16
N CYS A 35 0.22 -3.34 13.30
CA CYS A 35 1.12 -4.46 13.57
C CYS A 35 2.17 -4.12 14.65
N LYS A 36 2.56 -2.85 14.75
CA LYS A 36 3.63 -2.37 15.62
C LYS A 36 4.94 -3.16 15.44
N GLU A 37 5.44 -3.77 16.51
CA GLU A 37 6.64 -4.62 16.57
C GLU A 37 6.47 -5.94 15.81
N ASP A 38 5.25 -6.38 15.56
CA ASP A 38 4.94 -7.61 14.81
C ASP A 38 4.82 -7.37 13.29
N VAL A 39 5.27 -6.22 12.79
CA VAL A 39 5.35 -5.98 11.36
C VAL A 39 6.48 -6.80 10.75
N THR A 40 6.22 -7.44 9.61
CA THR A 40 7.27 -8.05 8.80
C THR A 40 7.73 -7.02 7.78
N SER A 41 9.00 -6.62 7.83
CA SER A 41 9.58 -5.66 6.88
C SER A 41 11.01 -6.04 6.52
N GLY A 42 11.45 -5.60 5.34
CA GLY A 42 12.77 -5.88 4.80
C GLY A 42 13.26 -4.77 3.89
N TRP A 43 14.56 -4.73 3.62
CA TRP A 43 15.15 -3.75 2.70
C TRP A 43 15.23 -4.33 1.30
N HIS A 44 14.38 -3.83 0.40
CA HIS A 44 14.31 -4.29 -0.98
C HIS A 44 14.15 -3.10 -1.95
N ALA A 45 14.78 -3.18 -3.11
CA ALA A 45 14.83 -2.21 -4.19
C ALA A 45 15.28 -0.82 -3.72
N GLY A 46 16.12 -0.76 -2.68
CA GLY A 46 16.62 0.49 -2.09
C GLY A 46 15.62 1.21 -1.18
N LYS A 47 14.62 0.49 -0.66
CA LYS A 47 13.62 1.02 0.27
C LYS A 47 13.21 -0.03 1.30
N VAL A 48 12.54 0.41 2.36
CA VAL A 48 11.83 -0.50 3.27
C VAL A 48 10.55 -0.97 2.59
N CYS A 49 10.38 -2.29 2.52
CA CYS A 49 9.17 -2.95 2.06
C CYS A 49 8.52 -3.70 3.22
N TYR A 50 7.19 -3.70 3.26
CA TYR A 50 6.41 -4.42 4.26
C TYR A 50 5.88 -5.71 3.62
N LEU A 51 6.17 -6.83 4.27
CA LEU A 51 5.90 -8.20 3.79
C LEU A 51 4.94 -8.91 4.76
N GLY A 52 4.65 -10.18 4.52
CA GLY A 52 3.82 -10.99 5.42
C GLY A 52 2.35 -10.56 5.47
N HIS A 53 1.85 -9.91 4.41
CA HIS A 53 0.45 -9.47 4.34
C HIS A 53 -0.53 -10.67 4.33
N GLN A 54 -0.08 -11.86 3.91
CA GLN A 54 -0.85 -13.11 3.98
C GLN A 54 -1.32 -13.44 5.41
N ARG A 55 -0.66 -12.93 6.46
CA ARG A 55 -1.08 -13.11 7.86
C ARG A 55 -2.48 -12.56 8.15
N TRP A 56 -2.97 -11.62 7.33
CA TRP A 56 -4.29 -11.01 7.46
C TRP A 56 -5.40 -11.82 6.78
N LEU A 57 -5.06 -12.81 5.96
CA LEU A 57 -6.04 -13.67 5.28
C LEU A 57 -6.63 -14.70 6.27
N PRO A 58 -7.81 -15.27 6.01
CA PRO A 58 -8.32 -16.44 6.73
C PRO A 58 -7.31 -17.58 6.79
N TRP A 59 -7.42 -18.46 7.79
CA TRP A 59 -6.45 -19.55 8.01
C TRP A 59 -6.43 -20.56 6.86
N ASP A 60 -7.60 -20.83 6.29
CA ASP A 60 -7.88 -21.74 5.18
C ASP A 60 -7.72 -21.08 3.79
N HIS A 61 -7.22 -19.84 3.73
CA HIS A 61 -7.08 -19.12 2.47
C HIS A 61 -5.91 -19.69 1.64
N GLU A 62 -6.18 -20.08 0.39
CA GLU A 62 -5.22 -20.73 -0.53
C GLU A 62 -3.88 -19.98 -0.64
N TRP A 63 -3.90 -18.65 -0.65
CA TRP A 63 -2.68 -17.84 -0.75
C TRP A 63 -1.72 -17.97 0.44
N ARG A 64 -2.13 -18.53 1.58
CA ARG A 64 -1.21 -18.86 2.68
C ARG A 64 -0.30 -20.05 2.34
N GLU A 65 -0.76 -20.93 1.44
CA GLU A 65 -0.04 -22.14 1.02
C GLU A 65 0.83 -21.92 -0.23
N LYS A 66 0.60 -20.83 -0.97
CA LYS A 66 1.32 -20.49 -2.21
C LYS A 66 2.73 -19.92 -1.97
N ASP A 67 3.54 -20.58 -1.15
CA ASP A 67 4.92 -20.18 -0.78
C ASP A 67 5.79 -19.75 -1.98
N LYS A 68 5.81 -20.54 -3.06
CA LYS A 68 6.56 -20.27 -4.30
C LYS A 68 6.12 -18.99 -5.03
N GLU A 69 4.91 -18.51 -4.76
CA GLU A 69 4.40 -17.27 -5.31
C GLU A 69 4.81 -16.04 -4.48
N PHE A 70 5.24 -16.22 -3.24
CA PHE A 70 5.63 -15.13 -2.35
C PHE A 70 7.13 -15.20 -2.04
N ASP A 71 7.50 -15.59 -0.83
CA ASP A 71 8.86 -15.57 -0.30
C ASP A 71 9.42 -16.97 -0.01
N GLU A 72 8.88 -18.01 -0.68
CA GLU A 72 9.23 -19.43 -0.50
C GLU A 72 8.98 -19.96 0.92
N ASN A 73 8.22 -19.23 1.74
CA ASN A 73 7.78 -19.68 3.05
C ASN A 73 6.26 -19.83 3.11
N THR A 74 5.79 -20.95 3.67
CA THR A 74 4.37 -21.12 3.97
C THR A 74 3.98 -20.21 5.14
N GLU A 75 2.96 -19.37 4.97
CA GLU A 75 2.55 -18.42 6.01
C GLU A 75 1.63 -19.08 7.05
N ARG A 76 2.25 -19.63 8.10
CA ARG A 76 1.55 -20.28 9.23
C ARG A 76 1.42 -19.38 10.46
N ARG A 77 1.90 -18.14 10.41
CA ARG A 77 1.78 -17.24 11.57
C ARG A 77 0.35 -16.75 11.72
N LEU A 78 -0.01 -16.50 12.97
CA LEU A 78 -1.27 -15.85 13.31
C LEU A 78 -1.27 -14.39 12.82
N ARG A 79 -2.48 -13.85 12.65
CA ARG A 79 -2.66 -12.41 12.41
C ARG A 79 -1.93 -11.60 13.49
N PRO A 80 -1.37 -10.42 13.17
CA PRO A 80 -0.72 -9.59 14.17
C PRO A 80 -1.63 -9.31 15.37
N ARG A 81 -1.04 -9.22 16.56
CA ARG A 81 -1.80 -8.94 17.80
C ARG A 81 -2.54 -7.61 17.68
N GLU A 82 -3.83 -7.62 18.01
CA GLU A 82 -4.62 -6.41 18.16
C GLU A 82 -4.35 -5.76 19.52
N TRP A 83 -4.04 -4.46 19.53
CA TRP A 83 -3.77 -3.68 20.74
C TRP A 83 -5.01 -2.91 21.18
N SER A 84 -5.46 -3.14 22.41
CA SER A 84 -6.52 -2.34 23.02
C SER A 84 -6.05 -0.91 23.27
N GLY A 85 -6.98 0.05 23.33
CA GLY A 85 -6.60 1.44 23.62
C GLY A 85 -6.04 1.61 25.03
N ASP A 86 -6.47 0.79 26.00
CA ASP A 86 -5.95 0.80 27.37
C ASP A 86 -4.49 0.33 27.43
N GLU A 87 -4.15 -0.77 26.73
CA GLU A 87 -2.76 -1.24 26.64
C GLU A 87 -1.86 -0.19 25.97
N ILE A 88 -2.36 0.48 24.93
CA ILE A 88 -1.63 1.57 24.26
C ILE A 88 -1.42 2.74 25.22
N LEU A 89 -2.45 3.13 25.98
CA LEU A 89 -2.35 4.20 26.96
C LEU A 89 -1.34 3.85 28.06
N GLU A 90 -1.33 2.60 28.53
CA GLU A 90 -0.35 2.11 29.50
C GLU A 90 1.07 2.19 28.96
N GLN A 91 1.31 1.77 27.71
CA GLN A 91 2.60 1.94 27.05
C GLN A 91 3.02 3.41 27.00
N LEU A 92 2.13 4.30 26.54
CA LEU A 92 2.41 5.72 26.41
C LEU A 92 2.70 6.40 27.76
N ASN A 93 2.06 5.95 28.84
CA ASN A 93 2.29 6.48 30.19
C ASN A 93 3.64 6.07 30.79
N ARG A 94 4.30 5.04 30.24
CA ARG A 94 5.63 4.59 30.65
C ARG A 94 6.76 5.31 29.89
N LEU A 95 6.43 6.15 28.91
CA LEU A 95 7.39 6.83 28.05
C LEU A 95 7.45 8.32 28.37
N ASP A 96 8.67 8.85 28.43
CA ASP A 96 8.91 10.26 28.70
C ASP A 96 9.04 11.03 27.37
N PHE A 97 7.96 11.66 26.94
CA PHE A 97 7.97 12.49 25.74
C PHE A 97 8.46 13.92 26.04
N ALA A 98 9.26 14.47 25.14
CA ALA A 98 9.65 15.87 25.22
C ALA A 98 8.41 16.78 25.11
N PRO A 99 8.38 17.92 25.82
CA PRO A 99 7.28 18.88 25.70
C PRO A 99 7.11 19.36 24.26
N PHE A 100 5.84 19.53 23.84
CA PHE A 100 5.51 20.11 22.53
C PHE A 100 6.23 21.45 22.31
N GLY A 101 6.86 21.61 21.13
CA GLY A 101 7.52 22.86 20.72
C GLY A 101 9.00 23.00 21.12
N LYS A 102 9.59 22.03 21.83
CA LYS A 102 11.05 22.01 22.09
C LYS A 102 11.79 21.18 21.04
N THR A 103 13.03 21.58 20.75
CA THR A 103 13.92 20.85 19.83
C THR A 103 14.17 19.45 20.37
N VAL A 104 13.57 18.44 19.75
CA VAL A 104 13.81 17.03 20.08
C VAL A 104 15.11 16.60 19.42
N SER A 105 15.95 15.87 20.16
CA SER A 105 17.09 15.13 19.60
C SER A 105 16.64 14.36 18.35
N ARG A 106 17.44 14.37 17.28
CA ARG A 106 17.13 13.59 16.05
C ARG A 106 17.04 12.08 16.34
N THR A 107 17.62 11.62 17.44
CA THR A 107 17.70 10.21 17.81
C THR A 107 16.69 9.89 18.91
N ARG A 108 15.77 8.96 18.61
CA ARG A 108 14.78 8.45 19.57
C ARG A 108 15.44 7.51 20.57
N PRO A 109 15.07 7.55 21.86
CA PRO A 109 15.48 6.54 22.83
C PRO A 109 15.03 5.14 22.36
N SER A 110 15.88 4.12 22.55
CA SER A 110 15.54 2.73 22.21
C SER A 110 14.30 2.22 22.94
N THR A 111 14.05 2.74 24.15
CA THR A 111 12.88 2.45 24.98
C THR A 111 11.56 2.91 24.37
N HIS A 112 11.58 3.89 23.47
CA HIS A 112 10.36 4.46 22.87
C HIS A 112 9.83 3.62 21.70
N LEU A 113 10.53 2.55 21.30
CA LEU A 113 10.22 1.79 20.09
C LEU A 113 10.04 2.76 18.91
N ASN A 114 8.85 2.80 18.31
CA ASN A 114 8.51 3.68 17.20
C ASN A 114 7.52 4.79 17.59
N TRP A 115 7.25 4.98 18.88
CA TRP A 115 6.49 6.11 19.38
C TRP A 115 7.26 7.43 19.22
N THR A 116 6.52 8.49 18.91
CA THR A 116 7.07 9.83 18.68
C THR A 116 6.57 10.82 19.71
N HIS A 117 5.32 10.66 20.14
CA HIS A 117 4.66 11.50 21.14
C HIS A 117 3.44 10.77 21.70
N LYS A 118 2.90 11.26 22.80
CA LYS A 118 1.59 10.87 23.32
C LYS A 118 0.50 11.66 22.60
N PRO A 119 -0.45 11.02 21.90
CA PRO A 119 -1.53 11.72 21.22
C PRO A 119 -2.46 12.44 22.19
N MET A 120 -2.84 13.67 21.87
CA MET A 120 -3.79 14.47 22.66
C MET A 120 -5.15 13.78 22.82
N PHE A 121 -5.55 12.93 21.86
CA PHE A 121 -6.81 12.20 21.97
C PHE A 121 -6.91 11.31 23.21
N PHE A 122 -5.79 10.85 23.78
CA PHE A 122 -5.79 10.09 25.03
C PHE A 122 -6.08 10.94 26.28
N GLU A 123 -6.22 12.27 26.15
CA GLU A 123 -6.78 13.13 27.20
C GLU A 123 -8.31 12.96 27.30
N LEU A 124 -8.97 12.47 26.25
CA LEU A 124 -10.39 12.17 26.28
C LEU A 124 -10.64 10.88 27.07
N PRO A 125 -11.46 10.90 28.14
CA PRO A 125 -11.62 9.76 29.06
C PRO A 125 -12.10 8.46 28.41
N TYR A 126 -12.78 8.55 27.26
CA TYR A 126 -13.35 7.41 26.54
C TYR A 126 -12.48 6.93 25.37
N TRP A 127 -11.41 7.64 24.99
CA TRP A 127 -10.66 7.34 23.77
C TRP A 127 -10.00 5.97 23.80
N SER A 128 -9.46 5.57 24.95
CA SER A 128 -8.86 4.23 25.13
C SER A 128 -9.88 3.10 25.00
N LYS A 129 -11.18 3.40 25.21
CA LYS A 129 -12.28 2.44 25.10
C LYS A 129 -12.80 2.27 23.68
N LEU A 130 -12.43 3.16 22.75
CA LEU A 130 -12.83 3.04 21.35
C LEU A 130 -12.07 1.89 20.67
N LYS A 131 -12.82 0.97 20.03
CA LYS A 131 -12.24 -0.12 19.23
C LYS A 131 -11.54 0.41 17.97
N LEU A 132 -12.17 1.37 17.29
CA LEU A 132 -11.65 2.02 16.08
C LEU A 132 -11.38 3.49 16.38
N ARG A 133 -10.10 3.85 16.49
CA ARG A 133 -9.65 5.23 16.81
C ARG A 133 -9.24 6.00 15.56
N HIS A 134 -8.56 5.33 14.64
CA HIS A 134 -7.97 5.93 13.46
C HIS A 134 -8.28 5.08 12.23
N ASN A 135 -8.86 5.72 11.23
CA ASN A 135 -9.19 5.17 9.93
C ASN A 135 -8.28 5.81 8.87
N LEU A 136 -7.95 5.02 7.86
CA LEU A 136 -7.23 5.50 6.69
C LEU A 136 -8.20 6.15 5.71
N ASP A 137 -7.76 7.24 5.10
CA ASP A 137 -8.42 7.82 3.94
C ASP A 137 -8.20 6.91 2.72
N VAL A 138 -9.24 6.15 2.41
CA VAL A 138 -9.23 5.12 1.36
C VAL A 138 -8.97 5.72 -0.01
N LEU A 139 -9.49 6.92 -0.32
CA LEU A 139 -9.33 7.52 -1.65
C LEU A 139 -7.86 7.79 -2.00
N HIS A 140 -7.09 8.31 -1.04
CA HIS A 140 -5.67 8.55 -1.23
C HIS A 140 -4.86 7.25 -1.34
N VAL A 141 -5.22 6.25 -0.54
CA VAL A 141 -4.57 4.92 -0.59
C VAL A 141 -4.84 4.25 -1.93
N GLU A 142 -6.09 4.22 -2.37
CA GLU A 142 -6.51 3.64 -3.64
C GLU A 142 -5.85 4.30 -4.84
N LYS A 143 -5.72 5.63 -4.83
CA LYS A 143 -4.97 6.33 -5.88
C LYS A 143 -3.52 5.83 -5.96
N ASN A 144 -2.85 5.66 -4.82
CA ASN A 144 -1.47 5.17 -4.79
C ASN A 144 -1.35 3.71 -5.25
N VAL A 145 -2.33 2.87 -4.88
CA VAL A 145 -2.44 1.48 -5.36
C VAL A 145 -2.65 1.46 -6.86
N PHE A 146 -3.60 2.23 -7.37
CA PHE A 146 -3.88 2.38 -8.80
C PHE A 146 -2.64 2.80 -9.58
N ASP A 147 -1.98 3.90 -9.17
CA ASP A 147 -0.80 4.43 -9.86
C ASP A 147 0.34 3.39 -9.90
N THR A 148 0.48 2.60 -8.83
CA THR A 148 1.46 1.51 -8.73
C THR A 148 1.10 0.33 -9.61
N LEU A 149 -0.15 -0.14 -9.55
CA LEU A 149 -0.63 -1.31 -10.26
C LEU A 149 -0.62 -1.06 -11.77
N VAL A 150 -1.27 0.01 -12.22
CA VAL A 150 -1.33 0.39 -13.63
C VAL A 150 0.06 0.76 -14.16
N GLY A 151 0.88 1.45 -13.36
CA GLY A 151 2.26 1.74 -13.73
C GLY A 151 3.10 0.49 -13.98
N THR A 152 2.83 -0.60 -13.24
CA THR A 152 3.54 -1.88 -13.36
C THR A 152 3.00 -2.72 -14.53
N ILE A 153 1.68 -2.81 -14.68
CA ILE A 153 1.04 -3.56 -15.77
C ILE A 153 1.38 -2.93 -17.13
N LEU A 154 1.39 -1.59 -17.23
CA LEU A 154 1.72 -0.89 -18.47
C LEU A 154 3.23 -0.67 -18.67
N ASP A 155 4.06 -1.19 -17.76
CA ASP A 155 5.53 -1.03 -17.76
C ASP A 155 5.97 0.42 -18.02
N ILE A 156 5.38 1.38 -17.29
CA ILE A 156 5.66 2.80 -17.48
C ILE A 156 6.96 3.14 -16.76
N GLU A 157 7.92 3.69 -17.52
CA GLU A 157 9.21 4.14 -16.98
C GLU A 157 9.02 5.10 -15.79
N GLY A 158 9.75 4.84 -14.71
CA GLY A 158 9.67 5.59 -13.46
C GLY A 158 8.44 5.29 -12.58
N LYS A 159 7.43 4.57 -13.08
CA LYS A 159 6.24 4.17 -12.31
C LYS A 159 6.17 2.67 -12.01
N THR A 160 6.69 1.83 -12.89
CA THR A 160 6.71 0.37 -12.73
C THR A 160 7.45 -0.04 -11.44
N LYS A 161 6.91 -1.03 -10.72
CA LYS A 161 7.63 -1.66 -9.60
C LYS A 161 8.57 -2.77 -10.06
N ASP A 162 8.47 -3.17 -11.32
CA ASP A 162 9.37 -4.13 -11.94
C ASP A 162 10.68 -3.46 -12.40
N THR A 163 11.50 -3.09 -11.41
CA THR A 163 12.77 -2.39 -11.65
C THR A 163 13.96 -3.34 -11.65
N ILE A 164 15.08 -2.94 -12.25
CA ILE A 164 16.33 -3.72 -12.21
C ILE A 164 16.74 -4.05 -10.76
N LYS A 165 16.59 -3.09 -9.84
CA LYS A 165 16.89 -3.33 -8.42
C LYS A 165 15.99 -4.42 -7.81
N ALA A 166 14.69 -4.40 -8.14
CA ALA A 166 13.76 -5.43 -7.69
C ALA A 166 14.14 -6.80 -8.26
N ARG A 167 14.51 -6.88 -9.55
CA ARG A 167 14.96 -8.11 -10.21
C ARG A 167 16.21 -8.72 -9.56
N LEU A 168 17.19 -7.88 -9.23
CA LEU A 168 18.41 -8.32 -8.51
C LEU A 168 18.12 -8.78 -7.07
N ASP A 169 17.13 -8.19 -6.41
CA ASP A 169 16.70 -8.67 -5.10
C ASP A 169 16.00 -10.03 -5.17
N LEU A 170 15.14 -10.25 -6.17
CA LEU A 170 14.52 -11.55 -6.42
C LEU A 170 15.60 -12.64 -6.64
N GLU A 171 16.64 -12.32 -7.41
CA GLU A 171 17.79 -13.21 -7.64
C GLU A 171 18.55 -13.50 -6.34
N ARG A 172 18.84 -12.47 -5.54
CA ARG A 172 19.52 -12.62 -4.24
C ARG A 172 18.71 -13.44 -3.24
N MET A 173 17.39 -13.29 -3.26
CA MET A 173 16.47 -14.02 -2.40
C MET A 173 16.24 -15.45 -2.89
N GLY A 174 16.68 -15.82 -4.10
CA GLY A 174 16.48 -17.15 -4.66
C GLY A 174 15.10 -17.40 -5.25
N ILE A 175 14.21 -16.40 -5.22
CA ILE A 175 12.78 -16.53 -5.55
C ILE A 175 12.46 -16.09 -6.98
N ARG A 176 11.37 -16.59 -7.55
CA ARG A 176 10.82 -16.14 -8.86
C ARG A 176 11.86 -16.13 -10.00
N ARG A 177 12.53 -17.25 -10.23
CA ARG A 177 13.57 -17.42 -11.28
C ARG A 177 13.19 -16.90 -12.67
N GLY A 178 11.93 -17.09 -13.08
CA GLY A 178 11.42 -16.59 -14.36
C GLY A 178 11.41 -15.06 -14.48
N LEU A 179 11.60 -14.35 -13.36
CA LEU A 179 11.76 -12.91 -13.31
C LEU A 179 13.22 -12.48 -13.11
N TRP A 180 14.23 -13.33 -13.18
CA TRP A 180 15.61 -12.86 -13.02
C TRP A 180 16.09 -12.05 -14.23
N MET A 181 17.22 -11.36 -14.07
CA MET A 181 17.86 -10.67 -15.19
C MET A 181 18.36 -11.71 -16.20
N ASN A 182 18.04 -11.51 -17.48
CA ASN A 182 18.55 -12.37 -18.54
C ASN A 182 20.02 -12.02 -18.81
N ARG A 183 20.90 -13.02 -18.72
CA ARG A 183 22.37 -12.90 -18.91
C ARG A 183 22.87 -13.61 -20.18
N ASP A 184 21.97 -13.99 -21.08
CA ASP A 184 22.32 -14.70 -22.32
C ASP A 184 23.07 -13.80 -23.33
N SER A 185 23.02 -12.48 -23.14
CA SER A 185 23.78 -11.49 -23.90
C SER A 185 24.89 -10.87 -23.05
N ASP A 186 25.92 -10.30 -23.70
CA ASP A 186 27.04 -9.55 -23.06
C ASP A 186 26.61 -8.48 -22.05
N LYS A 187 25.32 -8.07 -22.09
CA LYS A 187 24.70 -7.19 -21.10
C LYS A 187 23.51 -7.89 -20.46
N ALA A 188 23.44 -7.83 -19.14
CA ALA A 188 22.27 -8.25 -18.39
C ALA A 188 21.06 -7.37 -18.77
N ARG A 189 19.97 -7.98 -19.25
CA ARG A 189 18.75 -7.29 -19.67
C ARG A 189 17.55 -7.67 -18.80
N ARG A 190 16.64 -6.71 -18.62
CA ARG A 190 15.34 -6.96 -17.98
C ARG A 190 14.33 -7.28 -19.07
N ASP A 191 13.88 -8.53 -19.10
CA ASP A 191 12.81 -8.94 -20.00
C ASP A 191 11.44 -8.52 -19.45
N LEU A 192 10.50 -8.27 -20.37
CA LEU A 192 9.14 -7.88 -20.02
C LEU A 192 8.49 -8.96 -19.14
N ALA A 193 7.97 -8.56 -17.98
CA ALA A 193 7.33 -9.48 -17.05
C ALA A 193 6.06 -10.10 -17.65
N PHE A 194 5.70 -11.31 -17.21
CA PHE A 194 4.46 -11.97 -17.64
C PHE A 194 3.19 -11.20 -17.25
N PHE A 195 3.27 -10.34 -16.22
CA PHE A 195 2.18 -9.47 -15.76
C PHE A 195 2.15 -8.10 -16.43
N SER A 196 3.11 -7.81 -17.33
CA SER A 196 3.18 -6.56 -18.07
C SER A 196 2.61 -6.74 -19.48
N MET A 197 1.82 -5.77 -19.93
CA MET A 197 1.22 -5.77 -21.26
C MET A 197 2.26 -5.58 -22.36
N LYS A 198 2.12 -6.32 -23.46
CA LYS A 198 2.92 -6.10 -24.67
C LYS A 198 2.54 -4.74 -25.29
N PRO A 199 3.39 -4.16 -26.16
CA PRO A 199 3.12 -2.86 -26.77
C PRO A 199 1.78 -2.75 -27.50
N ASN A 200 1.31 -3.82 -28.16
CA ASN A 200 0.02 -3.85 -28.84
C ASN A 200 -1.15 -3.89 -27.85
N ASP A 201 -1.09 -4.82 -26.89
CA ASP A 201 -2.09 -4.96 -25.81
C ASP A 201 -2.24 -3.67 -25.01
N LYS A 202 -1.13 -2.98 -24.74
CA LYS A 202 -1.10 -1.66 -24.10
C LYS A 202 -1.86 -0.61 -24.89
N LYS A 203 -1.67 -0.55 -26.22
CA LYS A 203 -2.41 0.39 -27.08
C LYS A 203 -3.89 0.04 -27.10
N GLU A 204 -4.23 -1.25 -27.15
CA GLU A 204 -5.61 -1.72 -27.12
C GLU A 204 -6.30 -1.35 -25.80
N PHE A 205 -5.64 -1.57 -24.67
CA PHE A 205 -6.13 -1.19 -23.35
C PHE A 205 -6.43 0.31 -23.26
N LEU A 206 -5.49 1.15 -23.70
CA LEU A 206 -5.67 2.60 -23.66
C LEU A 206 -6.79 3.07 -24.60
N LYS A 207 -6.92 2.46 -25.79
CA LYS A 207 -8.03 2.72 -26.70
C LYS A 207 -9.37 2.33 -26.06
N PHE A 208 -9.45 1.16 -25.43
CA PHE A 208 -10.65 0.72 -24.70
C PHE A 208 -11.04 1.77 -23.66
N VAL A 209 -10.13 2.13 -22.75
CA VAL A 209 -10.38 3.13 -21.71
C VAL A 209 -10.84 4.48 -22.31
N SER A 210 -10.20 4.93 -23.39
CA SER A 210 -10.55 6.19 -24.05
C SER A 210 -11.95 6.18 -24.69
N SER A 211 -12.50 5.01 -24.97
CA SER A 211 -13.85 4.87 -25.55
C SER A 211 -14.95 4.83 -24.49
N VAL A 212 -14.61 4.60 -23.21
CA VAL A 212 -15.60 4.50 -22.15
C VAL A 212 -16.17 5.88 -21.80
N LYS A 213 -17.50 5.93 -21.67
CA LYS A 213 -18.25 7.10 -21.20
C LYS A 213 -19.02 6.74 -19.95
N PHE A 214 -19.10 7.68 -19.02
CA PHE A 214 -19.88 7.55 -17.80
C PHE A 214 -21.11 8.46 -17.84
N PRO A 215 -22.19 8.13 -17.10
CA PRO A 215 -23.27 9.06 -16.85
C PRO A 215 -22.77 10.35 -16.21
N ASP A 216 -23.51 11.44 -16.43
CA ASP A 216 -23.17 12.73 -15.82
C ASP A 216 -23.14 12.64 -14.29
N GLY A 217 -22.16 13.29 -13.66
CA GLY A 217 -21.94 13.26 -12.21
C GLY A 217 -21.31 11.97 -11.64
N TYR A 218 -21.08 10.91 -12.42
CA TYR A 218 -20.53 9.65 -11.91
C TYR A 218 -18.99 9.63 -11.81
N ALA A 219 -18.30 10.04 -12.88
CA ALA A 219 -16.85 10.12 -12.94
C ALA A 219 -16.44 11.22 -13.93
N SER A 220 -15.19 11.69 -13.86
CA SER A 220 -14.72 12.62 -14.87
C SER A 220 -14.57 11.94 -16.24
N ASN A 221 -14.42 12.74 -17.30
CA ASN A 221 -14.16 12.20 -18.63
C ASN A 221 -12.73 11.62 -18.69
N ILE A 222 -12.60 10.34 -18.33
CA ILE A 222 -11.34 9.59 -18.28
C ILE A 222 -10.59 9.62 -19.62
N ALA A 223 -11.30 9.71 -20.75
CA ALA A 223 -10.68 9.79 -22.07
C ALA A 223 -9.69 10.97 -22.20
N ARG A 224 -9.97 12.09 -21.52
CA ARG A 224 -9.05 13.25 -21.49
C ARG A 224 -7.76 12.99 -20.73
N CYS A 225 -7.74 11.96 -19.88
CA CYS A 225 -6.60 11.56 -19.08
C CYS A 225 -5.77 10.44 -19.74
N VAL A 226 -6.16 9.96 -20.92
CA VAL A 226 -5.47 8.88 -21.63
C VAL A 226 -4.57 9.46 -22.71
N ASN A 227 -3.27 9.12 -22.68
CA ASN A 227 -2.36 9.34 -23.79
C ASN A 227 -2.00 8.00 -24.42
N VAL A 228 -2.66 7.68 -25.54
CA VAL A 228 -2.49 6.40 -26.26
C VAL A 228 -1.08 6.29 -26.87
N ASP A 229 -0.61 7.34 -27.54
CA ASP A 229 0.71 7.34 -28.19
C ASP A 229 1.86 7.33 -27.17
N GLY A 230 1.68 8.06 -26.07
CA GLY A 230 2.60 8.10 -24.94
C GLY A 230 2.46 6.92 -23.98
N GLY A 231 1.48 6.03 -24.19
CA GLY A 231 1.32 4.80 -23.42
C GLY A 231 1.04 5.02 -21.93
N LYS A 232 0.39 6.11 -21.52
CA LYS A 232 0.27 6.49 -20.10
C LYS A 232 -1.02 7.25 -19.78
N PHE A 233 -1.37 7.26 -18.49
CA PHE A 233 -2.41 8.13 -17.95
C PHE A 233 -1.83 9.40 -17.33
N THR A 234 -2.53 10.52 -17.48
CA THR A 234 -2.18 11.83 -16.91
C THR A 234 -3.42 12.53 -16.35
N GLY A 235 -3.32 13.07 -15.13
CA GLY A 235 -4.35 13.95 -14.58
C GLY A 235 -5.57 13.26 -13.94
N LEU A 236 -5.51 11.95 -13.68
CA LEU A 236 -6.56 11.26 -12.93
C LEU A 236 -6.60 11.71 -11.47
N LYS A 237 -7.80 12.02 -10.97
CA LYS A 237 -8.03 12.32 -9.55
C LYS A 237 -8.29 11.02 -8.78
N SER A 238 -8.24 11.10 -7.45
CA SER A 238 -8.45 9.93 -6.58
C SER A 238 -9.79 9.21 -6.84
N HIS A 239 -10.87 9.97 -7.06
CA HIS A 239 -12.17 9.40 -7.42
C HIS A 239 -12.13 8.67 -8.78
N ASP A 240 -11.45 9.22 -9.78
CA ASP A 240 -11.36 8.56 -11.10
C ASP A 240 -10.60 7.23 -10.97
N CYS A 241 -9.51 7.21 -10.20
CA CYS A 241 -8.75 6.00 -9.90
C CYS A 241 -9.61 4.95 -9.17
N HIS A 242 -10.43 5.37 -8.20
CA HIS A 242 -11.37 4.49 -7.49
C HIS A 242 -12.34 3.82 -8.46
N VAL A 243 -13.04 4.62 -9.29
CA VAL A 243 -13.98 4.10 -10.29
C VAL A 243 -13.27 3.20 -11.29
N PHE A 244 -12.06 3.58 -11.72
CA PHE A 244 -11.28 2.80 -12.65
C PHE A 244 -10.95 1.42 -12.08
N MET A 245 -10.40 1.33 -10.86
CA MET A 245 -10.04 0.05 -10.25
C MET A 245 -11.26 -0.85 -10.07
N GLN A 246 -12.39 -0.30 -9.66
CA GLN A 246 -13.58 -1.11 -9.39
C GLN A 246 -14.33 -1.54 -10.66
N ARG A 247 -14.32 -0.72 -11.72
CA ARG A 247 -15.21 -0.91 -12.88
C ARG A 247 -14.47 -1.18 -14.19
N LEU A 248 -13.36 -0.51 -14.43
CA LEU A 248 -12.68 -0.53 -15.73
C LEU A 248 -11.52 -1.51 -15.75
N LEU A 249 -10.71 -1.56 -14.70
CA LEU A 249 -9.50 -2.37 -14.68
C LEU A 249 -9.81 -3.86 -14.86
N PRO A 250 -10.72 -4.48 -14.08
CA PRO A 250 -11.11 -5.89 -14.28
C PRO A 250 -11.53 -6.21 -15.71
N MET A 251 -12.33 -5.34 -16.32
CA MET A 251 -12.84 -5.52 -17.68
C MET A 251 -11.75 -5.34 -18.73
N GLY A 252 -10.89 -4.33 -18.57
CA GLY A 252 -9.89 -3.98 -19.56
C GLY A 252 -8.68 -4.92 -19.58
N ILE A 253 -8.35 -5.59 -18.47
CA ILE A 253 -7.20 -6.52 -18.43
C ILE A 253 -7.55 -7.97 -18.77
N ARG A 254 -8.84 -8.34 -18.71
CA ARG A 254 -9.29 -9.74 -18.73
C ARG A 254 -8.85 -10.52 -19.97
N HIS A 255 -8.84 -9.89 -21.14
CA HIS A 255 -8.44 -10.53 -22.41
C HIS A 255 -6.98 -10.23 -22.79
N LEU A 256 -6.30 -9.36 -22.04
CA LEU A 256 -4.95 -8.87 -22.36
C LEU A 256 -3.86 -9.52 -21.50
N LEU A 257 -4.21 -10.03 -20.32
CA LEU A 257 -3.29 -10.68 -19.38
C LEU A 257 -3.76 -12.11 -19.06
N SER A 258 -2.84 -12.94 -18.57
CA SER A 258 -3.19 -14.31 -18.16
C SER A 258 -4.11 -14.33 -16.94
N GLU A 259 -4.90 -15.40 -16.80
CA GLU A 259 -5.82 -15.53 -15.65
C GLU A 259 -5.11 -15.43 -14.29
N ASP A 260 -3.88 -15.94 -14.20
CA ASP A 260 -3.08 -15.89 -12.96
C ASP A 260 -2.72 -14.45 -12.54
N VAL A 261 -2.74 -13.50 -13.47
CA VAL A 261 -2.53 -12.07 -13.21
C VAL A 261 -3.85 -11.35 -12.99
N VAL A 262 -4.89 -11.73 -13.74
CA VAL A 262 -6.20 -11.09 -13.69
C VAL A 262 -6.93 -11.43 -12.38
N LYS A 263 -6.95 -12.70 -11.96
CA LYS A 263 -7.69 -13.16 -10.77
C LYS A 263 -7.29 -12.41 -9.48
N PRO A 264 -6.00 -12.14 -9.19
CA PRO A 264 -5.62 -11.36 -8.00
C PRO A 264 -5.95 -9.86 -8.07
N ILE A 265 -6.22 -9.32 -9.27
CA ILE A 265 -6.55 -7.89 -9.48
C ILE A 265 -8.06 -7.64 -9.43
N MET A 266 -8.86 -8.66 -9.75
CA MET A 266 -10.33 -8.63 -9.73
C MET A 266 -10.88 -8.87 -8.33
#